data_AF-A0A286UTZ6-F1
#
_entry.id   AF-A0A286UTZ6-F1
#
_cell.length_a   1.000
_cell.length_b   1.000
_cell.length_c   1.000
_cell.angle_alpha   90.00
_cell.angle_beta   90.00
_cell.angle_gamma   90.00
#
_symmetry.space_group_name_H-M   'P 1'
#
loop_
_entity.id
_entity.type
_entity.pdbx_description
1 polymer ?
#
loop_
_entity_poly.entity_id
_entity_poly.type
_entity_poly.pdbx_seq_one_letter_code
_entity_poly.pdbx_strand_id
1 'polypeptide(L)'
;MINPEILSRDQTKKQFAKFVEDYNTATLPHQKYYNIESFDQRMSSMRNGDTLLLSDQNTYDPNADLQAHTTSLKRGLQEKRKAMTGEIETYMNKEQLQELRKVQRERDQISRMKLVGMNIGQTFGVRMDGNEFEE
;
A
#
# COMPACT_ATOMS: atom_id res chain seq x y z
N MET A 1 -32.64 -30.92 -35.83
CA MET A 1 -31.24 -30.51 -35.58
C MET A 1 -30.85 -29.52 -36.66
N ILE A 2 -30.41 -28.32 -36.26
CA ILE A 2 -30.01 -27.24 -37.16
C ILE A 2 -28.50 -27.35 -37.40
N ASN A 3 -28.05 -27.15 -38.64
CA ASN A 3 -26.63 -27.20 -39.00
C ASN A 3 -25.94 -25.90 -38.55
N PRO A 4 -24.91 -25.95 -37.69
CA PRO A 4 -24.24 -24.75 -37.15
C PRO A 4 -23.53 -23.90 -38.21
N GLU A 5 -23.13 -24.51 -39.33
CA GLU A 5 -22.36 -23.84 -40.40
C GLU A 5 -23.23 -22.95 -41.32
N ILE A 6 -24.56 -23.04 -41.20
CA ILE A 6 -25.52 -22.31 -42.06
C ILE A 6 -26.08 -21.07 -41.32
N LEU A 7 -25.87 -20.98 -40.01
CA LEU A 7 -26.41 -19.89 -39.20
C LEU A 7 -25.55 -18.64 -39.30
N SER A 8 -26.22 -17.50 -39.42
CA SER A 8 -25.56 -16.21 -39.22
C SER A 8 -25.05 -16.08 -37.79
N ARG A 9 -23.95 -15.34 -37.61
CA ARG A 9 -23.31 -15.13 -36.30
C ARG A 9 -24.29 -14.66 -35.21
N ASP A 10 -25.27 -13.84 -35.57
CA ASP A 10 -26.28 -13.34 -34.63
C ASP A 10 -27.32 -14.39 -34.26
N GLN A 11 -27.71 -15.27 -35.20
CA GLN A 11 -28.60 -16.39 -34.89
C GLN A 11 -27.90 -17.44 -34.02
N THR A 12 -26.61 -17.68 -34.24
CA THR A 12 -25.80 -18.58 -33.40
C THR A 12 -25.75 -18.09 -31.96
N LYS A 13 -25.57 -16.78 -31.73
CA LYS A 13 -25.60 -16.21 -30.36
C LYS A 13 -26.96 -16.41 -29.67
N LYS A 14 -28.07 -16.24 -30.39
CA LYS A 14 -29.42 -16.44 -29.84
C LYS A 14 -29.69 -17.91 -29.48
N GLN A 15 -29.26 -18.82 -30.34
CA GLN A 15 -29.38 -20.26 -30.06
C GLN A 15 -28.45 -20.70 -28.94
N PHE A 16 -27.25 -20.12 -28.86
CA PHE A 16 -26.32 -20.36 -27.77
C PHE A 16 -26.88 -19.87 -26.42
N ALA A 17 -27.48 -18.68 -26.36
CA ALA A 17 -28.13 -18.18 -25.14
C ALA A 17 -29.24 -19.13 -24.66
N LYS A 18 -30.11 -19.57 -25.57
CA LYS A 18 -31.16 -20.54 -25.26
C LYS A 18 -30.60 -21.88 -24.79
N PHE A 19 -29.54 -22.38 -25.44
CA PHE A 19 -28.87 -23.61 -25.03
C PHE A 19 -28.24 -23.49 -23.64
N VAL A 20 -27.63 -22.33 -23.34
CA VAL A 20 -27.03 -22.03 -22.04
C VAL A 20 -28.07 -22.02 -20.92
N GLU A 21 -29.25 -21.47 -21.19
CA GLU A 21 -30.41 -21.47 -20.28
C GLU A 21 -31.03 -22.87 -20.13
N ASP A 22 -31.32 -23.54 -21.24
CA ASP A 22 -31.99 -24.85 -21.27
C ASP A 22 -31.16 -25.95 -20.56
N TYR A 23 -29.83 -25.88 -20.68
CA TYR A 23 -28.92 -26.89 -20.11
C TYR A 23 -28.20 -26.42 -18.83
N ASN A 24 -28.56 -25.26 -18.27
CA ASN A 24 -27.91 -24.67 -17.09
C ASN A 24 -26.37 -24.69 -17.17
N THR A 25 -25.83 -24.46 -18.38
CA THR A 25 -24.37 -24.46 -18.61
C THR A 25 -23.74 -23.10 -18.37
N ALA A 26 -24.57 -22.07 -18.12
CA ALA A 26 -24.11 -20.83 -17.50
C ALA A 26 -23.68 -21.15 -16.06
N THR A 27 -22.41 -21.49 -15.89
CA THR A 27 -21.75 -21.36 -14.61
C THR A 27 -21.79 -19.87 -14.26
N LEU A 28 -22.83 -19.43 -13.55
CA LEU A 28 -22.82 -18.12 -12.92
C LEU A 28 -21.78 -18.22 -11.80
N PRO A 29 -20.60 -17.57 -11.89
CA PRO A 29 -19.57 -17.60 -10.85
C PRO A 29 -20.00 -16.80 -9.61
N HIS A 30 -21.30 -16.69 -9.39
CA HIS A 30 -21.88 -15.96 -8.30
C HIS A 30 -21.91 -16.88 -7.08
N GLN A 31 -21.26 -16.43 -6.00
CA GLN A 31 -21.06 -17.17 -4.74
C GLN A 31 -22.34 -17.87 -4.25
N LYS A 32 -23.51 -17.24 -4.44
CA LYS A 32 -24.83 -17.82 -4.14
C LYS A 32 -25.03 -19.25 -4.65
N TYR A 33 -24.53 -19.58 -5.85
CA TYR A 33 -24.82 -20.86 -6.51
C TYR A 33 -23.72 -21.91 -6.31
N TYR A 34 -22.55 -21.51 -5.81
CA TYR A 34 -21.42 -22.41 -5.53
C TYR A 34 -21.26 -22.71 -4.03
N ASN A 35 -21.61 -21.76 -3.16
CA ASN A 35 -21.56 -21.94 -1.71
C ASN A 35 -22.72 -21.18 -1.06
N ILE A 36 -23.89 -21.84 -1.05
CA ILE A 36 -25.14 -21.32 -0.49
C ILE A 36 -24.98 -20.89 0.97
N GLU A 37 -24.23 -21.67 1.77
CA GLU A 37 -24.05 -21.43 3.20
C GLU A 37 -23.28 -20.14 3.44
N SER A 38 -22.17 -19.92 2.72
CA SER A 38 -21.39 -18.69 2.80
C SER A 38 -22.18 -17.45 2.35
N PHE A 39 -23.05 -17.61 1.35
CA PHE A 39 -23.88 -16.53 0.83
C PHE A 39 -24.99 -16.15 1.80
N ASP A 40 -25.65 -17.14 2.42
CA ASP A 40 -26.71 -16.92 3.40
C ASP A 40 -26.16 -16.32 4.69
N GLN A 41 -24.99 -16.75 5.15
CA GLN A 41 -24.27 -16.13 6.27
C GLN A 41 -23.98 -14.65 5.97
N ARG A 42 -23.43 -14.33 4.79
CA ARG A 42 -23.16 -12.95 4.36
C ARG A 42 -24.43 -12.10 4.31
N MET A 43 -25.51 -12.64 3.73
CA MET A 43 -26.80 -11.95 3.65
C MET A 43 -27.43 -11.76 5.02
N SER A 44 -27.26 -12.71 5.95
CA SER A 44 -27.69 -12.58 7.34
C SER A 44 -26.92 -11.49 8.08
N SER A 45 -25.59 -11.45 7.96
CA SER A 45 -24.75 -10.41 8.57
C SER A 45 -25.11 -9.01 8.06
N MET A 46 -25.33 -8.85 6.75
CA MET A 46 -25.78 -7.56 6.19
C MET A 46 -27.15 -7.12 6.73
N ARG A 47 -28.10 -8.05 6.91
CA ARG A 47 -29.41 -7.74 7.49
C ARG A 47 -29.31 -7.36 8.97
N ASN A 48 -28.38 -7.98 9.69
CA ASN A 48 -28.13 -7.69 11.10
C ASN A 48 -27.39 -6.37 11.33
N GLY A 49 -27.00 -5.66 10.26
CA GLY A 49 -26.28 -4.39 10.34
C GLY A 49 -24.80 -4.54 10.69
N ASP A 50 -24.27 -5.78 10.70
CA ASP A 50 -22.85 -6.00 10.83
C ASP A 50 -22.18 -5.47 9.55
N THR A 51 -21.29 -4.49 9.72
CA THR A 51 -20.42 -4.04 8.63
C THR A 51 -19.65 -5.26 8.16
N LEU A 52 -19.85 -5.67 6.91
CA LEU A 52 -19.12 -6.75 6.26
C LEU A 52 -17.64 -6.62 6.62
N LEU A 53 -17.16 -7.41 7.58
CA LEU A 53 -15.76 -7.77 7.61
C LEU A 53 -15.59 -8.50 6.29
N LEU A 54 -14.94 -7.84 5.34
CA LEU A 54 -14.70 -8.41 4.02
C LEU A 54 -14.07 -9.78 4.25
N SER A 55 -14.86 -10.83 4.08
CA SER A 55 -14.42 -12.21 4.22
C SER A 55 -13.51 -12.62 3.06
N ASP A 56 -13.17 -11.66 2.20
CA ASP A 56 -12.03 -11.67 1.30
C ASP A 56 -11.12 -10.50 1.69
N GLN A 57 -9.93 -10.82 2.22
CA GLN A 57 -8.79 -9.95 2.52
C GLN A 57 -8.69 -9.32 3.93
N ASN A 58 -7.68 -9.83 4.65
CA ASN A 58 -7.11 -9.38 5.92
C ASN A 58 -7.94 -9.61 7.20
N THR A 59 -8.11 -10.89 7.53
CA THR A 59 -8.05 -11.30 8.94
C THR A 59 -6.71 -10.82 9.51
N TYR A 60 -6.75 -10.04 10.59
CA TYR A 60 -5.54 -9.59 11.28
C TYR A 60 -4.70 -10.82 11.70
N ASP A 61 -3.47 -10.94 11.18
CA ASP A 61 -2.51 -11.97 11.57
C ASP A 61 -1.44 -11.36 12.51
N PRO A 62 -1.51 -11.64 13.82
CA PRO A 62 -0.54 -11.12 14.79
C PRO A 62 0.91 -11.56 14.48
N ASN A 63 1.10 -12.68 13.79
CA ASN A 63 2.43 -13.17 13.45
C ASN A 63 3.07 -12.33 12.33
N ALA A 64 2.28 -11.88 11.35
CA ALA A 64 2.75 -10.99 10.29
C ALA A 64 3.24 -9.66 10.86
N ASP A 65 2.52 -9.11 11.85
CA ASP A 65 2.91 -7.89 12.56
C ASP A 65 4.21 -8.06 13.34
N LEU A 66 4.36 -9.15 14.10
CA LEU A 66 5.60 -9.46 14.81
C LEU A 66 6.77 -9.58 13.84
N GLN A 67 6.58 -10.24 12.69
CA GLN A 67 7.61 -10.34 11.65
C GLN A 67 7.97 -8.97 11.08
N ALA A 68 7.00 -8.13 10.72
CA ALA A 68 7.23 -6.77 10.23
C ALA A 68 7.99 -5.91 11.25
N HIS A 69 7.64 -6.03 12.54
CA HIS A 69 8.36 -5.34 13.61
C HIS A 69 9.82 -5.83 13.70
N THR A 70 10.05 -7.15 13.68
CA THR A 70 11.43 -7.68 13.76
C THR A 70 12.30 -7.32 12.55
N THR A 71 11.73 -7.28 11.34
CA THR A 71 12.49 -6.91 10.13
C THR A 71 12.85 -5.43 10.13
N SER A 72 11.95 -4.55 10.57
CA SER A 72 12.23 -3.12 10.69
C SER A 72 13.38 -2.84 11.68
N LEU A 73 13.41 -3.54 12.83
CA LEU A 73 14.50 -3.44 13.81
C LEU A 73 15.83 -3.94 13.23
N LYS A 74 15.83 -5.10 12.55
CA LYS A 74 17.03 -5.66 11.91
C LYS A 74 17.60 -4.73 10.84
N ARG A 75 16.75 -4.11 10.01
CA ARG A 75 17.18 -3.14 9.00
C ARG A 75 17.86 -1.93 9.64
N GLY A 76 17.26 -1.35 10.69
CA GLY A 76 17.86 -0.22 11.41
C GLY A 76 19.21 -0.55 12.05
N LEU A 77 19.41 -1.79 12.53
CA LEU A 77 20.70 -2.26 13.04
C LEU A 77 21.74 -2.46 11.94
N GLN A 78 21.33 -2.98 10.77
CA GLN A 78 22.20 -3.15 9.61
C GLN A 78 22.63 -1.80 9.02
N GLU A 79 21.72 -0.83 8.92
CA GLU A 79 22.04 0.54 8.50
C GLU A 79 23.03 1.21 9.46
N LYS A 80 22.83 1.05 10.78
CA LYS A 80 23.78 1.52 11.79
C LYS A 80 25.15 0.85 11.66
N ARG A 81 25.18 -0.47 11.41
CA ARG A 81 26.43 -1.21 11.17
C ARG A 81 27.12 -0.70 9.90
N LYS A 82 26.41 -0.58 8.78
CA LYS A 82 26.95 -0.06 7.52
C LYS A 82 27.50 1.35 7.66
N ALA A 83 26.80 2.23 8.39
CA ALA A 83 27.29 3.57 8.72
C ALA A 83 28.53 3.56 9.63
N MET A 84 28.73 2.50 10.42
CA MET A 84 29.89 2.33 11.31
C MET A 84 31.09 1.67 10.59
N THR A 85 30.83 0.81 9.59
CA THR A 85 31.86 0.14 8.77
C THR A 85 32.43 1.06 7.67
N GLY A 86 31.93 2.29 7.54
CA GLY A 86 32.59 3.34 6.75
C GLY A 86 32.39 3.25 5.23
N GLU A 87 31.61 2.29 4.71
CA GLU A 87 31.30 2.15 3.28
C GLU A 87 30.21 3.13 2.80
N ILE A 88 30.19 4.33 3.35
CA ILE A 88 29.48 5.46 2.77
C ILE A 88 30.58 6.44 2.41
N GLU A 89 31.01 6.44 1.14
CA GLU A 89 31.84 7.51 0.58
C GLU A 89 31.01 8.80 0.52
N THR A 90 30.71 9.38 1.68
CA THR A 90 30.29 10.77 1.76
C THR A 90 31.54 11.61 1.59
N TYR A 91 31.59 12.41 0.52
CA TYR A 91 32.63 13.42 0.27
C TYR A 91 32.74 14.52 1.35
N MET A 92 32.04 14.39 2.48
CA MET A 92 31.96 15.40 3.53
C MET A 92 32.80 15.01 4.74
N ASN A 93 33.53 15.97 5.29
CA ASN A 93 34.29 15.80 6.51
C ASN A 93 33.32 15.60 7.71
N LYS A 94 33.83 14.98 8.79
CA LYS A 94 33.08 14.71 10.02
C LYS A 94 32.42 15.96 10.61
N GLU A 95 33.08 17.11 10.51
CA GLU A 95 32.55 18.40 11.00
C GLU A 95 31.33 18.85 10.18
N GLN A 96 31.42 18.79 8.85
CA GLN A 96 30.31 19.11 7.94
C GLN A 96 29.11 18.18 8.17
N LEU A 97 29.34 16.91 8.49
CA LEU A 97 28.28 15.95 8.86
C LEU A 97 27.62 16.31 10.19
N GLN A 98 28.38 16.80 11.18
CA GLN A 98 27.83 17.25 12.46
C GLN A 98 26.98 18.51 12.30
N GLU A 99 27.40 19.45 11.45
CA GLU A 99 26.62 20.64 11.10
C GLU A 99 25.33 20.27 10.37
N LEU A 100 25.38 19.34 9.41
CA LEU A 100 24.18 18.83 8.76
C LEU A 100 23.19 18.21 9.74
N ARG A 101 23.68 17.42 10.71
CA ARG A 101 22.85 16.87 11.78
C ARG A 101 22.24 17.96 12.67
N LYS A 102 22.95 19.06 12.89
CA LYS A 102 22.43 20.22 13.64
C LYS A 102 21.30 20.90 12.84
N VAL A 103 21.53 21.20 11.57
CA VAL A 103 20.54 21.82 10.66
C VAL A 103 19.28 20.95 10.52
N GLN A 104 19.44 19.63 10.42
CA GLN A 104 18.30 18.71 10.35
C GLN A 104 17.43 18.79 11.62
N ARG A 105 18.05 18.79 12.81
CA ARG A 105 17.32 18.94 14.08
C ARG A 105 16.61 20.29 14.17
N GLU A 106 17.24 21.35 13.70
CA GLU A 106 16.62 22.69 13.63
C GLU A 106 15.41 22.69 12.69
N ARG A 107 15.48 22.04 11.52
CA ARG A 107 14.34 21.90 10.59
C ARG A 107 13.19 21.10 11.18
N ASP A 108 13.48 20.04 11.92
CA ASP A 108 12.44 19.27 12.60
C ASP A 108 11.75 20.11 13.68
N GLN A 109 12.51 20.96 14.38
CA GLN A 109 11.95 21.92 15.34
C GLN A 109 11.10 22.98 14.64
N ILE A 110 11.55 23.51 13.50
CA ILE A 110 10.77 24.44 12.67
C ILE A 110 9.44 23.83 12.28
N SER A 111 9.45 22.59 11.79
CA SER A 111 8.24 21.89 11.37
C SER A 111 7.23 21.79 12.51
N ARG A 112 7.70 21.45 13.72
CA ARG A 112 6.89 21.43 14.94
C ARG A 112 6.41 22.82 15.36
N MET A 113 7.27 23.83 15.33
CA MET A 113 6.94 25.22 15.68
C MET A 113 5.91 25.83 14.72
N LYS A 114 6.04 25.53 13.42
CA LYS A 114 5.10 25.95 12.37
C LYS A 114 3.73 25.31 12.57
N LEU A 115 3.68 24.04 12.95
CA LEU A 115 2.43 23.35 13.30
C LEU A 115 1.71 24.03 14.48
N VAL A 116 2.49 24.53 15.45
CA VAL A 116 1.99 25.24 16.65
C VAL A 116 1.71 26.72 16.36
N GLY A 117 2.01 27.22 15.15
CA GLY A 117 1.75 28.61 14.76
C GLY A 117 2.73 29.63 15.33
N MET A 118 3.94 29.21 15.74
CA MET A 118 4.99 30.12 16.22
C MET A 118 5.71 30.79 15.03
N ASN A 119 6.11 32.06 15.20
CA ASN A 119 6.91 32.79 14.21
C ASN A 119 8.38 32.33 14.24
N ILE A 120 8.93 32.02 13.07
CA ILE A 120 10.28 31.44 12.91
C ILE A 120 11.15 32.42 12.12
N GLY A 121 12.37 32.66 12.57
CA GLY A 121 13.34 33.51 11.89
C GLY A 121 13.85 32.91 10.57
N GLN A 122 14.07 33.74 9.55
CA GLN A 122 14.43 33.33 8.20
C GLN A 122 15.76 32.56 8.09
N THR A 123 16.68 32.75 9.05
CA THR A 123 18.01 32.13 9.07
C THR A 123 18.07 30.79 9.82
N PHE A 124 16.98 30.35 10.42
CA PHE A 124 16.94 29.11 11.21
C PHE A 124 16.83 27.87 10.30
N GLY A 125 17.62 26.82 10.55
CA GLY A 125 17.58 25.59 9.74
C GLY A 125 18.20 25.70 8.34
N VAL A 126 19.11 26.65 8.13
CA VAL A 126 19.87 26.85 6.88
C VAL A 126 21.36 26.70 7.18
N ARG A 127 22.09 25.97 6.33
CA ARG A 127 23.56 25.91 6.38
C ARG A 127 24.09 27.08 5.55
N MET A 128 24.83 27.98 6.19
CA MET A 128 25.53 29.07 5.51
C MET A 128 26.90 28.55 5.07
N ASP A 129 26.93 27.74 4.03
CA ASP A 129 28.21 27.51 3.36
C ASP A 129 28.57 28.82 2.65
N GLY A 130 29.78 29.33 2.84
CA GLY A 130 30.27 30.48 2.07
C GLY A 130 30.04 30.19 0.59
N ASN A 131 29.34 31.07 -0.10
CA ASN A 131 29.02 30.91 -1.51
C ASN A 131 30.33 30.68 -2.28
N GLU A 132 30.37 29.70 -3.19
CA GLU A 132 31.41 29.58 -4.24
C GLU A 132 31.46 30.80 -5.20
N PHE A 133 30.69 31.85 -4.90
CA PHE A 133 30.57 33.10 -5.64
C PHE A 133 31.25 34.29 -4.91
N GLU A 134 31.93 34.05 -3.79
CA GLU A 134 32.80 35.03 -3.13
C GLU A 134 34.28 34.70 -3.40
N GLU A 135 34.67 34.72 -4.70
CA GLU A 135 36.04 34.92 -5.17
C GLU A 135 36.07 36.08 -6.17
#